data_AF-A0A0C3PV64-F1
#
_entry.id   AF-A0A0C3PV64-F1
#
_cell.length_a   1.000
_cell.length_b   1.000
_cell.length_c   1.000
_cell.angle_alpha   90.00
_cell.angle_beta   90.00
_cell.angle_gamma   90.00
#
_symmetry.space_group_name_H-M   'P 1'
#
loop_
_entity.id
_entity.type
_entity.pdbx_description
1 polymer ?
#
loop_
_entity_poly.entity_id
_entity_poly.type
_entity_poly.pdbx_seq_one_letter_code
_entity_poly.pdbx_strand_id
1 'polypeptide(L)'
;MEARHAEEKPTSKPMPYPPGPKPLPLIGNVFDIPRSKSPLTFLKWRDLDGPLTWVVTPERPFLIVNDYELLKELSEKRGNIYINRPQNFTAGELVGVDKGTAFTQYGRERLWAYDDEKNNCVLKTLLDRPDDFLLESTKLMAEMTTEIVYGAHRDDEDGGHYYIQMQIEMGIITFKAFEGYWVDFFPWMKHIPPWLPFAQWKRDALRWSKEYNKTRDYLFQSVKQKFLTTNGEGMRPSFVLSMLKELYSQLDQGGGGLAK
;
A
#
# COMPACT_ATOMS: atom_id res chain seq x y z
N MET A 1 -22.09 -29.70 7.20
CA MET A 1 -21.31 -30.50 8.17
C MET A 1 -20.07 -29.69 8.50
N GLU A 2 -20.14 -28.94 9.60
CA GLU A 2 -19.05 -28.09 10.09
C GLU A 2 -18.04 -28.96 10.83
N ALA A 3 -16.88 -29.21 10.23
CA ALA A 3 -15.73 -29.71 10.97
C ALA A 3 -15.11 -28.54 11.73
N ARG A 4 -15.51 -28.36 12.98
CA ARG A 4 -14.79 -27.51 13.94
C ARG A 4 -13.42 -28.14 14.15
N HIS A 5 -12.37 -27.58 13.53
CA HIS A 5 -11.00 -27.85 13.92
C HIS A 5 -10.85 -27.44 15.38
N ALA A 6 -10.72 -28.43 16.26
CA ALA A 6 -10.34 -28.20 17.64
C ALA A 6 -8.92 -27.60 17.63
N GLU A 7 -8.80 -26.33 18.03
CA GLU A 7 -7.50 -25.73 18.33
C GLU A 7 -6.91 -26.45 19.55
N GLU A 8 -6.01 -27.40 19.31
CA GLU A 8 -5.10 -27.89 20.34
C GLU A 8 -4.24 -26.72 20.81
N LYS A 9 -4.47 -26.26 22.05
CA LYS A 9 -3.61 -25.27 22.70
C LYS A 9 -2.19 -25.86 22.80
N PRO A 10 -1.16 -25.23 22.21
CA PRO A 10 0.19 -25.77 22.29
C PRO A 10 0.66 -25.76 23.75
N THR A 11 0.96 -26.94 24.26
CA THR A 11 1.44 -27.22 25.62
C THR A 11 2.96 -27.04 25.78
N SER A 12 3.63 -26.36 24.85
CA SER A 12 5.07 -26.16 24.88
C SER A 12 5.47 -24.95 25.73
N LYS A 13 6.57 -25.10 26.48
CA LYS A 13 7.24 -24.00 27.19
C LYS A 13 7.52 -22.88 26.19
N PRO A 14 7.23 -21.60 26.51
CA PRO A 14 7.44 -20.50 25.57
C PRO A 14 8.91 -20.46 25.15
N MET A 15 9.15 -20.59 23.84
CA MET A 15 10.47 -20.45 23.26
C MET A 15 10.98 -19.02 23.52
N PRO A 16 12.27 -18.85 23.85
CA PRO A 16 12.84 -17.51 23.95
C PRO A 16 12.72 -16.81 22.59
N TYR A 17 12.45 -15.51 22.61
CA TYR A 17 12.47 -14.69 21.40
C TYR A 17 13.87 -14.71 20.76
N PRO A 18 13.96 -14.53 19.44
CA PRO A 18 15.24 -14.35 18.77
C PRO A 18 16.06 -13.20 19.40
N PRO A 19 17.39 -13.24 19.28
CA PRO A 19 18.24 -12.14 19.73
C PRO A 19 17.98 -10.86 18.92
N GLY A 20 18.51 -9.74 19.42
CA GLY A 20 18.39 -8.44 18.76
C GLY A 20 19.01 -7.31 19.57
N PRO A 21 18.96 -6.08 19.04
CA PRO A 21 19.50 -4.91 19.73
C PRO A 21 18.87 -4.75 21.11
N LYS A 22 19.69 -4.42 22.11
CA LYS A 22 19.21 -4.30 23.49
C LYS A 22 18.21 -3.15 23.61
N PRO A 23 16.95 -3.41 24.00
CA PRO A 23 15.95 -2.36 24.10
C PRO A 23 16.27 -1.39 25.25
N LEU A 24 16.04 -0.10 25.02
CA LEU A 24 16.09 0.90 26.07
C LEU A 24 14.86 0.81 26.98
N PRO A 25 14.97 1.19 28.27
CA PRO A 25 13.82 1.22 29.17
C PRO A 25 12.68 2.09 28.60
N LEU A 26 11.44 1.62 28.72
CA LEU A 26 10.18 2.29 28.30
C LEU A 26 9.97 2.49 26.80
N ILE A 27 11.02 2.75 26.03
CA ILE A 27 10.93 3.12 24.60
C ILE A 27 11.41 2.01 23.66
N GLY A 28 11.97 0.92 24.17
CA GLY A 28 12.44 -0.19 23.35
C GLY A 28 13.57 0.21 22.39
N ASN A 29 13.48 -0.26 21.16
CA ASN A 29 14.44 -0.10 20.08
C ASN A 29 14.05 0.99 19.07
N VAL A 30 13.16 1.93 19.43
CA VAL A 30 12.68 2.93 18.47
C VAL A 30 13.82 3.76 17.88
N PHE A 31 14.87 4.04 18.67
CA PHE A 31 16.07 4.73 18.18
C PHE A 31 17.04 3.84 17.40
N ASP A 32 16.91 2.52 17.51
CA ASP A 32 17.69 1.57 16.72
C ASP A 32 17.07 1.35 15.33
N ILE A 33 15.77 1.61 15.17
CA ILE A 33 15.08 1.46 13.89
C ILE A 33 15.57 2.53 12.90
N PRO A 34 16.14 2.12 11.75
CA PRO A 34 16.63 3.05 10.74
C PRO A 34 15.47 3.77 10.05
N ARG A 35 15.56 5.11 9.96
CA ARG A 35 14.61 5.91 9.17
C ARG A 35 14.89 5.88 7.67
N SER A 36 16.09 5.49 7.28
CA SER A 36 16.48 5.39 5.87
C SER A 36 17.44 4.22 5.68
N LYS A 37 17.47 3.68 4.45
CA LYS A 37 18.33 2.55 4.08
C LYS A 37 18.17 1.36 5.05
N SER A 38 16.93 1.11 5.49
CA SER A 38 16.63 0.04 6.46
C SER A 38 17.19 -1.34 6.08
N PRO A 39 17.24 -1.76 4.81
CA PRO A 39 17.85 -3.05 4.45
C PRO A 39 19.31 -3.16 4.87
N LEU A 40 20.09 -2.08 4.82
CA LEU A 40 21.51 -2.10 5.20
C LEU A 40 21.69 -2.32 6.70
N THR A 41 20.83 -1.71 7.53
CA THR A 41 20.86 -1.92 8.98
C THR A 41 20.40 -3.33 9.34
N PHE A 42 19.35 -3.83 8.68
CA PHE A 42 18.85 -5.19 8.92
C PHE A 42 19.87 -6.27 8.54
N LEU A 43 20.65 -6.04 7.48
CA LEU A 43 21.79 -6.89 7.14
C LEU A 43 22.90 -6.86 8.22
N LYS A 44 23.20 -5.68 8.78
CA LYS A 44 24.15 -5.60 9.90
C LYS A 44 23.66 -6.37 11.12
N TRP A 45 22.37 -6.29 11.44
CA TRP A 45 21.78 -7.07 12.53
C TRP A 45 21.84 -8.57 12.25
N ARG A 46 21.67 -9.00 11.00
CA ARG A 46 21.89 -10.41 10.63
C ARG A 46 23.29 -10.87 11.02
N ASP A 47 24.30 -10.05 10.72
CA ASP A 47 25.70 -10.41 10.98
C ASP A 47 26.03 -10.43 12.48
N LEU A 48 25.27 -9.71 13.31
CA LEU A 48 25.47 -9.61 14.77
C LEU A 48 24.62 -10.62 15.56
N ASP A 49 23.35 -10.73 15.23
CA ASP A 49 22.33 -11.46 15.99
C ASP A 49 21.87 -12.75 15.29
N GLY A 50 22.26 -12.94 14.02
CA GLY A 50 21.88 -14.10 13.22
C GLY A 50 20.64 -13.86 12.34
N PRO A 51 20.12 -14.90 11.68
CA PRO A 51 19.11 -14.77 10.62
C PRO A 51 17.74 -14.23 11.08
N LEU A 52 17.47 -14.27 12.39
CA LEU A 52 16.25 -13.76 12.99
C LEU A 52 16.58 -12.70 14.03
N THR A 53 16.07 -11.49 13.83
CA THR A 53 16.28 -10.38 14.77
C THR A 53 14.95 -9.96 15.37
N TRP A 54 14.87 -9.93 16.70
CA TRP A 54 13.72 -9.44 17.44
C TRP A 54 13.93 -7.99 17.87
N VAL A 55 12.99 -7.12 17.52
CA VAL A 55 13.05 -5.68 17.80
C VAL A 55 11.79 -5.27 18.53
N VAL A 56 11.92 -4.60 19.67
CA VAL A 56 10.78 -4.22 20.50
C VAL A 56 10.50 -2.73 20.34
N THR A 57 9.26 -2.34 20.04
CA THR A 57 8.83 -0.94 20.13
C THR A 57 7.64 -0.80 21.08
N PRO A 58 7.31 0.42 21.55
CA PRO A 58 6.21 0.64 22.49
C PRO A 58 4.85 0.20 21.96
N GLU A 59 4.64 0.25 20.65
CA GLU A 59 3.38 -0.18 20.01
C GLU A 59 3.38 -1.68 19.72
N ARG A 60 4.43 -2.16 19.03
CA ARG A 60 4.50 -3.57 18.58
C ARG A 60 5.94 -4.07 18.42
N PRO A 61 6.22 -5.34 18.72
CA PRO A 61 7.49 -5.94 18.34
C PRO A 61 7.52 -6.25 16.84
N PHE A 62 8.73 -6.30 16.29
CA PHE A 62 9.01 -6.68 14.91
C PHE A 62 9.95 -7.89 14.92
N LEU A 63 9.62 -8.88 14.09
CA LEU A 63 10.53 -9.95 13.73
C LEU A 63 11.11 -9.65 12.34
N ILE A 64 12.42 -9.50 12.27
CA ILE A 64 13.12 -9.28 11.01
C ILE A 64 13.71 -10.62 10.57
N VAL A 65 13.37 -11.03 9.36
CA VAL A 65 13.78 -12.32 8.78
C VAL A 65 14.82 -12.02 7.70
N ASN A 66 16.06 -12.43 7.95
CA ASN A 66 17.20 -12.32 7.04
C ASN A 66 17.65 -13.70 6.52
N ASP A 67 16.70 -14.63 6.35
CA ASP A 67 16.91 -15.96 5.82
C ASP A 67 15.87 -16.27 4.74
N TYR A 68 16.33 -16.63 3.55
CA TYR A 68 15.47 -16.82 2.38
C TYR A 68 14.60 -18.07 2.51
N GLU A 69 15.17 -19.20 2.94
CA GLU A 69 14.43 -20.46 3.04
C GLU A 69 13.34 -20.37 4.11
N LEU A 70 13.63 -19.71 5.23
CA LEU A 70 12.65 -19.44 6.26
C LEU A 70 11.56 -18.47 5.78
N LEU A 71 11.94 -17.36 5.12
CA LEU A 71 10.95 -16.43 4.57
C LEU A 71 10.02 -17.12 3.57
N LYS A 72 10.58 -18.00 2.74
CA LYS A 72 9.83 -18.82 1.79
C LYS A 72 8.88 -19.77 2.52
N GLU A 73 9.33 -20.48 3.54
CA GLU A 73 8.47 -21.36 4.35
C GLU A 73 7.31 -20.59 4.98
N LEU A 74 7.59 -19.44 5.61
CA LEU A 74 6.60 -18.60 6.27
C LEU A 74 5.56 -18.07 5.25
N SER A 75 6.01 -17.67 4.06
CA SER A 75 5.14 -17.08 3.04
C SER A 75 4.32 -18.12 2.28
N GLU A 76 4.92 -19.26 1.90
CA GLU A 76 4.27 -20.27 1.07
C GLU A 76 3.46 -21.28 1.89
N LYS A 77 4.09 -21.90 2.91
CA LYS A 77 3.45 -22.98 3.67
C LYS A 77 2.53 -22.46 4.77
N ARG A 78 2.84 -21.28 5.32
CA ARG A 78 2.11 -20.66 6.44
C ARG A 78 1.50 -19.31 6.06
N GLY A 79 1.37 -19.00 4.77
CA GLY A 79 0.96 -17.68 4.29
C GLY A 79 -0.34 -17.17 4.92
N ASN A 80 -1.33 -18.04 5.15
CA ASN A 80 -2.63 -17.67 5.70
C ASN A 80 -2.55 -17.00 7.10
N ILE A 81 -1.53 -17.29 7.90
CA ILE A 81 -1.35 -16.65 9.23
C ILE A 81 -0.46 -15.40 9.17
N TYR A 82 0.28 -15.18 8.07
CA TYR A 82 1.19 -14.04 7.88
C TYR A 82 0.72 -13.03 6.81
N ILE A 83 -0.43 -13.26 6.19
CA ILE A 83 -0.95 -12.41 5.11
C ILE A 83 -1.59 -11.11 5.59
N ASN A 84 -1.85 -10.98 6.90
CA ASN A 84 -2.44 -9.76 7.45
C ASN A 84 -1.47 -8.57 7.34
N ARG A 85 -2.01 -7.36 7.22
CA ARG A 85 -1.21 -6.12 7.09
C ARG A 85 -1.25 -5.33 8.39
N PRO A 86 -0.09 -4.86 8.90
CA PRO A 86 -0.06 -4.03 10.09
C PRO A 86 -0.79 -2.70 9.82
N GLN A 87 -1.55 -2.22 10.80
CA GLN A 87 -2.12 -0.88 10.74
C GLN A 87 -1.00 0.15 10.93
N ASN A 88 -0.93 1.14 10.05
CA ASN A 88 -0.03 2.28 10.21
C ASN A 88 -0.92 3.52 10.37
N PHE A 89 -0.81 4.23 11.49
CA PHE A 89 -1.69 5.36 11.77
C PHE A 89 -1.49 6.48 10.73
N THR A 90 -0.23 6.80 10.40
CA THR A 90 0.05 7.88 9.45
C THR A 90 -0.37 7.52 8.03
N ALA A 91 0.15 6.41 7.48
CA ALA A 91 -0.16 6.01 6.11
C ALA A 91 -1.61 5.52 5.94
N GLY A 92 -2.11 4.74 6.89
CA GLY A 92 -3.46 4.20 6.88
C GLY A 92 -4.49 5.24 7.28
N GLU A 93 -4.57 5.54 8.59
CA GLU A 93 -5.68 6.34 9.13
C GLU A 93 -5.69 7.80 8.67
N LEU A 94 -4.52 8.45 8.61
CA LEU A 94 -4.46 9.86 8.21
C LEU A 94 -4.49 10.04 6.69
N VAL A 95 -3.60 9.35 5.96
CA VAL A 95 -3.48 9.53 4.50
C VAL A 95 -4.55 8.73 3.73
N GLY A 96 -4.96 7.56 4.24
CA GLY A 96 -5.99 6.71 3.63
C GLY A 96 -5.45 5.61 2.71
N VAL A 97 -4.16 5.30 2.80
CA VAL A 97 -3.48 4.30 1.94
C VAL A 97 -3.96 2.86 2.23
N ASP A 98 -4.46 2.61 3.45
CA ASP A 98 -5.02 1.33 3.88
C ASP A 98 -6.30 0.90 3.13
N LYS A 99 -6.90 1.81 2.36
CA LYS A 99 -8.00 1.53 1.44
C LYS A 99 -7.55 0.87 0.15
N GLY A 100 -6.25 0.93 -0.19
CA GLY A 100 -5.68 0.28 -1.37
C GLY A 100 -5.37 -1.21 -1.13
N THR A 101 -5.59 -2.04 -2.15
CA THR A 101 -5.47 -3.51 -2.09
C THR A 101 -4.17 -4.03 -1.47
N ALA A 102 -3.06 -3.32 -1.68
CA ALA A 102 -1.75 -3.71 -1.13
C ALA A 102 -1.68 -3.62 0.42
N PHE A 103 -2.50 -2.78 1.04
CA PHE A 103 -2.44 -2.43 2.46
C PHE A 103 -3.72 -2.77 3.24
N THR A 104 -4.77 -3.22 2.57
CA THR A 104 -5.97 -3.74 3.24
C THR A 104 -5.67 -4.99 4.06
N GLN A 105 -6.31 -5.12 5.22
CA GLN A 105 -6.29 -6.35 6.03
C GLN A 105 -6.93 -7.54 5.30
N TYR A 106 -6.54 -8.75 5.70
CA TYR A 106 -7.03 -9.99 5.11
C TYR A 106 -8.56 -10.13 5.24
N GLY A 107 -9.24 -10.65 4.19
CA GLY A 107 -10.69 -10.89 4.19
C GLY A 107 -11.51 -10.08 3.16
N ARG A 108 -10.90 -9.20 2.36
CA ARG A 108 -11.54 -8.57 1.19
C ARG A 108 -11.07 -9.22 -0.11
N GLU A 109 -12.01 -9.47 -1.03
CA GLU A 109 -11.76 -10.12 -2.32
C GLU A 109 -10.69 -9.38 -3.12
N ARG A 110 -9.81 -10.16 -3.77
CA ARG A 110 -8.71 -9.66 -4.61
C ARG A 110 -8.98 -10.07 -6.05
N LEU A 111 -8.87 -9.12 -6.96
CA LEU A 111 -8.88 -9.37 -8.41
C LEU A 111 -7.56 -8.84 -8.98
N TRP A 112 -6.90 -9.64 -9.80
CA TRP A 112 -5.67 -9.29 -10.51
C TRP A 112 -5.95 -9.34 -12.02
N ALA A 113 -5.54 -8.31 -12.75
CA ALA A 113 -5.44 -8.31 -14.20
C ALA A 113 -4.07 -7.71 -14.58
N TYR A 114 -3.37 -8.34 -15.53
CA TYR A 114 -2.03 -7.98 -15.99
C TYR A 114 -2.03 -8.01 -17.52
N ASP A 115 -1.38 -7.04 -18.18
CA ASP A 115 -1.28 -6.95 -19.65
C ASP A 115 0.10 -6.35 -20.04
N ASP A 116 0.67 -6.80 -21.17
CA ASP A 116 2.12 -6.79 -21.45
C ASP A 116 2.56 -5.95 -22.67
N GLU A 117 1.75 -5.04 -23.22
CA GLU A 117 2.06 -4.39 -24.51
C GLU A 117 2.96 -3.13 -24.51
N LYS A 118 3.37 -2.55 -23.36
CA LYS A 118 3.96 -1.18 -23.33
C LYS A 118 5.48 -1.03 -23.23
N ASN A 119 6.24 -2.13 -23.17
CA ASN A 119 7.69 -2.07 -22.98
C ASN A 119 8.45 -1.35 -24.12
N ASN A 120 7.90 -1.31 -25.34
CA ASN A 120 8.59 -0.78 -26.52
C ASN A 120 8.66 0.76 -26.59
N CYS A 121 7.76 1.49 -25.92
CA CYS A 121 7.75 2.96 -25.97
C CYS A 121 8.90 3.55 -25.14
N VAL A 122 9.11 3.04 -23.93
CA VAL A 122 10.18 3.50 -23.03
C VAL A 122 11.56 3.21 -23.59
N LEU A 123 11.76 2.06 -24.22
CA LEU A 123 13.06 1.73 -24.83
C LEU A 123 13.48 2.76 -25.89
N LYS A 124 12.53 3.36 -26.62
CA LYS A 124 12.82 4.44 -27.58
C LYS A 124 13.16 5.76 -26.90
N THR A 125 12.40 6.16 -25.88
CA THR A 125 12.68 7.41 -25.13
C THR A 125 14.00 7.33 -24.36
N LEU A 126 14.36 6.16 -23.82
CA LEU A 126 15.63 5.94 -23.13
C LEU A 126 16.85 5.95 -24.06
N LEU A 127 16.67 5.56 -25.33
CA LEU A 127 17.73 5.66 -26.33
C LEU A 127 18.07 7.12 -26.65
N ASP A 128 17.08 8.02 -26.58
CA ASP A 128 17.28 9.45 -26.85
C ASP A 128 17.76 10.23 -25.61
N ARG A 129 17.39 9.81 -24.38
CA ARG A 129 17.73 10.49 -23.11
C ARG A 129 17.99 9.49 -21.96
N PRO A 130 19.17 8.85 -21.92
CA PRO A 130 19.48 7.83 -20.92
C PRO A 130 19.56 8.37 -19.47
N ASP A 131 19.88 9.65 -19.30
CA ASP A 131 20.01 10.28 -17.98
C ASP A 131 18.67 10.43 -17.24
N ASP A 132 17.54 10.39 -17.97
CA ASP A 132 16.20 10.54 -17.41
C ASP A 132 15.54 9.19 -17.04
N PHE A 133 16.33 8.10 -16.98
CA PHE A 133 15.81 6.73 -16.83
C PHE A 133 14.78 6.55 -15.72
N LEU A 134 15.06 7.06 -14.52
CA LEU A 134 14.15 6.92 -13.37
C LEU A 134 12.85 7.68 -13.58
N LEU A 135 12.93 8.89 -14.15
CA LEU A 135 11.76 9.73 -14.40
C LEU A 135 10.87 9.10 -15.48
N GLU A 136 11.47 8.65 -16.58
CA GLU A 136 10.75 8.04 -17.69
C GLU A 136 10.16 6.67 -17.30
N SER A 137 10.89 5.86 -16.53
CA SER A 137 10.35 4.61 -15.96
C SER A 137 9.16 4.88 -15.03
N THR A 138 9.25 5.92 -14.19
CA THR A 138 8.17 6.32 -13.28
C THR A 138 6.93 6.76 -14.06
N LYS A 139 7.10 7.56 -15.12
CA LYS A 139 6.00 7.97 -16.00
C LYS A 139 5.34 6.78 -16.68
N LEU A 140 6.12 5.82 -17.19
CA LEU A 140 5.57 4.62 -17.81
C LEU A 140 4.77 3.80 -16.80
N MET A 141 5.30 3.56 -15.60
CA MET A 141 4.58 2.83 -14.55
C MET A 141 3.27 3.50 -14.19
N ALA A 142 3.27 4.83 -14.07
CA ALA A 142 2.07 5.61 -13.84
C ALA A 142 1.07 5.49 -15.01
N GLU A 143 1.54 5.56 -16.25
CA GLU A 143 0.71 5.43 -17.46
C GLU A 143 0.07 4.03 -17.55
N MET A 144 0.87 2.97 -17.42
CA MET A 144 0.38 1.58 -17.43
C MET A 144 -0.66 1.35 -16.33
N THR A 145 -0.35 1.79 -15.11
CA THR A 145 -1.27 1.61 -13.97
C THR A 145 -2.57 2.38 -14.21
N THR A 146 -2.50 3.60 -14.74
CA THR A 146 -3.69 4.41 -15.01
C THR A 146 -4.55 3.79 -16.09
N GLU A 147 -3.94 3.26 -17.16
CA GLU A 147 -4.67 2.61 -18.24
C GLU A 147 -5.31 1.29 -17.79
N ILE A 148 -4.56 0.42 -17.11
CA ILE A 148 -5.10 -0.86 -16.64
C ILE A 148 -6.25 -0.62 -15.65
N VAL A 149 -6.09 0.32 -14.71
CA VAL A 149 -7.07 0.54 -13.65
C VAL A 149 -8.27 1.35 -14.15
N TYR A 150 -8.05 2.42 -14.91
CA TYR A 150 -9.07 3.41 -15.24
C TYR A 150 -9.37 3.51 -16.75
N GLY A 151 -8.59 2.86 -17.61
CA GLY A 151 -8.78 2.90 -19.06
C GLY A 151 -8.41 4.24 -19.69
N ALA A 152 -7.68 5.10 -18.97
CA ALA A 152 -7.25 6.41 -19.46
C ALA A 152 -5.88 6.32 -20.12
N HIS A 153 -5.74 6.95 -21.28
CA HIS A 153 -4.51 6.99 -22.06
C HIS A 153 -3.87 8.39 -22.03
N ARG A 154 -2.56 8.45 -22.24
CA ARG A 154 -1.78 9.70 -22.26
C ARG A 154 -2.30 10.73 -23.28
N ASP A 155 -2.77 10.23 -24.41
CA ASP A 155 -3.22 11.03 -25.56
C ASP A 155 -4.71 11.39 -25.53
N ASP A 156 -5.42 11.03 -24.44
CA ASP A 156 -6.82 11.39 -24.31
C ASP A 156 -6.96 12.92 -24.12
N GLU A 157 -7.83 13.54 -24.92
CA GLU A 157 -8.12 14.99 -24.88
C GLU A 157 -8.60 15.46 -23.49
N ASP A 158 -9.14 14.54 -22.68
CA ASP A 158 -9.65 14.77 -21.32
C ASP A 158 -8.55 14.98 -20.26
N GLY A 159 -7.31 15.23 -20.68
CA GLY A 159 -6.18 15.52 -19.81
C GLY A 159 -5.31 14.30 -19.46
N GLY A 160 -5.05 13.39 -20.41
CA GLY A 160 -4.22 12.20 -20.23
C GLY A 160 -2.90 12.43 -19.47
N HIS A 161 -2.22 13.54 -19.76
CA HIS A 161 -1.01 13.98 -19.05
C HIS A 161 -1.23 14.34 -17.57
N TYR A 162 -2.39 14.92 -17.23
CA TYR A 162 -2.73 15.32 -15.87
C TYR A 162 -2.95 14.09 -14.96
N TYR A 163 -3.53 13.01 -15.48
CA TYR A 163 -3.71 11.76 -14.73
C TYR A 163 -2.37 11.09 -14.38
N ILE A 164 -1.42 11.07 -15.32
CA ILE A 164 -0.08 10.52 -15.09
C ILE A 164 0.62 11.29 -13.98
N GLN A 165 0.59 12.63 -14.03
CA GLN A 165 1.19 13.47 -13.00
C GLN A 165 0.57 13.22 -11.62
N MET A 166 -0.76 13.12 -11.55
CA MET A 166 -1.48 12.86 -10.29
C MET A 166 -1.11 11.48 -9.70
N GLN A 167 -0.90 10.47 -10.54
CA GLN A 167 -0.44 9.14 -10.10
C GLN A 167 0.99 9.15 -9.58
N ILE A 168 1.90 9.90 -10.22
CA ILE A 168 3.28 10.07 -9.73
C ILE A 168 3.27 10.73 -8.35
N GLU A 169 2.49 11.81 -8.18
CA GLU A 169 2.34 12.51 -6.90
C GLU A 169 1.75 11.60 -5.81
N MET A 170 0.73 10.81 -6.15
CA MET A 170 0.13 9.82 -5.25
C MET A 170 1.16 8.77 -4.80
N GLY A 171 2.04 8.32 -5.71
CA GLY A 171 3.16 7.43 -5.39
C GLY A 171 4.17 8.05 -4.43
N ILE A 172 4.56 9.31 -4.65
CA ILE A 172 5.48 10.05 -3.77
C ILE A 172 4.87 10.23 -2.37
N ILE A 173 3.60 10.61 -2.29
CA ILE A 173 2.86 10.76 -1.02
C ILE A 173 2.84 9.42 -0.28
N THR A 174 2.53 8.33 -0.98
CA THR A 174 2.51 6.99 -0.41
C THR A 174 3.87 6.63 0.16
N PHE A 175 4.95 6.81 -0.61
CA PHE A 175 6.31 6.51 -0.16
C PHE A 175 6.67 7.32 1.10
N LYS A 176 6.45 8.64 1.10
CA LYS A 176 6.70 9.51 2.26
C LYS A 176 5.88 9.14 3.49
N ALA A 177 4.62 8.74 3.29
CA ALA A 177 3.77 8.32 4.39
C ALA A 177 4.28 7.04 5.09
N PHE A 178 5.03 6.19 4.37
CA PHE A 178 5.67 4.98 4.91
C PHE A 178 7.08 5.18 5.46
N GLU A 179 7.72 6.33 5.25
CA GLU A 179 9.06 6.63 5.84
C GLU A 179 9.03 6.70 7.39
N GLY A 180 7.84 6.64 7.98
CA GLY A 180 7.62 6.41 9.41
C GLY A 180 7.67 7.71 10.21
N TYR A 181 6.55 8.01 10.88
CA TYR A 181 6.49 9.11 11.82
C TYR A 181 6.52 8.61 13.25
N TRP A 182 6.99 9.46 14.17
CA TRP A 182 7.00 9.16 15.60
C TRP A 182 5.62 8.75 16.15
N VAL A 183 4.54 9.28 15.55
CA VAL A 183 3.17 8.94 15.95
C VAL A 183 2.84 7.46 15.74
N ASP A 184 3.50 6.78 14.79
CA ASP A 184 3.32 5.34 14.56
C ASP A 184 3.97 4.51 15.70
N PHE A 185 4.98 5.05 16.40
CA PHE A 185 5.58 4.38 17.57
C PHE A 185 4.94 4.80 18.90
N PHE A 186 4.33 5.98 18.93
CA PHE A 186 3.80 6.61 20.14
C PHE A 186 2.33 7.02 19.95
N PRO A 187 1.36 6.11 20.18
CA PRO A 187 -0.05 6.36 19.89
C PRO A 187 -0.64 7.60 20.58
N TRP A 188 -0.13 8.00 21.75
CA TRP A 188 -0.58 9.21 22.46
C TRP A 188 -0.40 10.49 21.63
N MET A 189 0.57 10.50 20.70
CA MET A 189 0.84 11.65 19.84
C MET A 189 -0.33 11.97 18.89
N LYS A 190 -1.25 11.04 18.63
CA LYS A 190 -2.44 11.28 17.79
C LYS A 190 -3.30 12.46 18.27
N HIS A 191 -3.29 12.69 19.59
CA HIS A 191 -4.08 13.73 20.24
C HIS A 191 -3.45 15.13 20.16
N ILE A 192 -2.20 15.25 19.67
CA ILE A 192 -1.51 16.54 19.53
C ILE A 192 -2.24 17.42 18.50
N PRO A 193 -2.65 18.65 18.85
CA PRO A 193 -3.25 19.58 17.88
C PRO A 193 -2.29 20.01 16.76
N PRO A 194 -2.78 20.22 15.53
CA PRO A 194 -1.94 20.54 14.37
C PRO A 194 -1.32 21.95 14.40
N TRP A 195 -1.75 22.83 15.31
CA TRP A 195 -1.20 24.20 15.44
C TRP A 195 0.14 24.23 16.20
N LEU A 196 0.51 23.16 16.91
CA LEU A 196 1.77 23.11 17.65
C LEU A 196 2.97 23.01 16.70
N PRO A 197 4.13 23.64 17.03
CA PRO A 197 5.27 23.71 16.13
C PRO A 197 5.83 22.32 15.77
N PHE A 198 5.84 21.39 16.72
CA PHE A 198 6.31 20.00 16.53
C PHE A 198 5.28 19.05 15.89
N ALA A 199 4.07 19.51 15.61
CA ALA A 199 3.01 18.73 14.96
C ALA A 199 3.05 18.80 13.42
N GLN A 200 4.23 19.04 12.83
CA GLN A 200 4.39 19.12 11.37
C GLN A 200 3.89 17.87 10.65
N TRP A 201 4.19 16.69 11.22
CA TRP A 201 3.69 15.40 10.72
C TRP A 201 2.17 15.36 10.54
N LYS A 202 1.42 15.98 11.45
CA LYS A 202 -0.05 16.01 11.39
C LYS A 202 -0.54 16.94 10.29
N ARG A 203 0.13 18.08 10.09
CA ARG A 203 -0.16 19.01 8.98
C ARG A 203 0.17 18.38 7.62
N ASP A 204 1.31 17.71 7.53
CA ASP A 204 1.73 16.99 6.33
C ASP A 204 0.73 15.87 6.00
N ALA A 205 0.36 15.05 6.98
CA ALA A 205 -0.61 13.97 6.79
C ALA A 205 -2.00 14.48 6.38
N LEU A 206 -2.48 15.59 6.94
CA LEU A 206 -3.75 16.22 6.52
C LEU A 206 -3.68 16.74 5.08
N ARG A 207 -2.57 17.37 4.69
CA ARG A 207 -2.35 17.82 3.29
C ARG A 207 -2.33 16.62 2.35
N TRP A 208 -1.56 15.59 2.67
CA TRP A 208 -1.42 14.38 1.88
C TRP A 208 -2.72 13.60 1.77
N SER A 209 -3.52 13.52 2.83
CA SER A 209 -4.85 12.92 2.79
C SER A 209 -5.73 13.62 1.75
N LYS A 210 -5.71 14.95 1.71
CA LYS A 210 -6.47 15.73 0.74
C LYS A 210 -5.99 15.46 -0.69
N GLU A 211 -4.68 15.48 -0.92
CA GLU A 211 -4.06 15.24 -2.23
C GLU A 211 -4.33 13.80 -2.72
N TYR A 212 -4.10 12.80 -1.87
CA TYR A 212 -4.31 11.38 -2.16
C TYR A 212 -5.77 11.07 -2.48
N ASN A 213 -6.71 11.55 -1.65
CA ASN A 213 -8.15 11.33 -1.90
C ASN A 213 -8.62 12.11 -3.13
N LYS A 214 -8.13 13.33 -3.38
CA LYS A 214 -8.42 14.07 -4.62
C LYS A 214 -8.02 13.25 -5.85
N THR A 215 -6.85 12.64 -5.84
CA THR A 215 -6.40 11.80 -6.96
C THR A 215 -7.27 10.59 -7.18
N ARG A 216 -7.50 9.82 -6.13
CA ARG A 216 -8.38 8.63 -6.18
C ARG A 216 -9.78 9.00 -6.69
N ASP A 217 -10.38 10.04 -6.13
CA ASP A 217 -11.75 10.42 -6.42
C ASP A 217 -11.87 10.98 -7.83
N TYR A 218 -10.92 11.79 -8.29
CA TYR A 218 -10.90 12.29 -9.66
C TYR A 218 -10.83 11.15 -10.68
N LEU A 219 -9.87 10.24 -10.54
CA LEU A 219 -9.70 9.09 -11.44
C LEU A 219 -10.95 8.21 -11.51
N PHE A 220 -11.53 7.88 -10.36
CA PHE A 220 -12.75 7.07 -10.31
C PHE A 220 -13.96 7.80 -10.92
N GLN A 221 -14.14 9.08 -10.58
CA GLN A 221 -15.28 9.85 -11.08
C GLN A 221 -15.22 10.05 -12.59
N SER A 222 -14.04 10.27 -13.18
CA SER A 222 -13.89 10.38 -14.63
C SER A 222 -14.40 9.14 -15.36
N VAL A 223 -14.08 7.94 -14.86
CA VAL A 223 -14.57 6.68 -15.44
C VAL A 223 -16.07 6.51 -15.19
N LYS A 224 -16.52 6.77 -13.96
CA LYS A 224 -17.94 6.64 -13.58
C LYS A 224 -18.85 7.55 -14.40
N GLN A 225 -18.47 8.80 -14.63
CA GLN A 225 -19.27 9.73 -15.42
C GLN A 225 -19.37 9.28 -16.87
N LYS A 226 -18.26 8.86 -17.49
CA LYS A 226 -18.27 8.27 -18.84
C LYS A 226 -19.18 7.04 -18.91
N PHE A 227 -19.07 6.13 -17.94
CA PHE A 227 -19.92 4.95 -17.84
C PHE A 227 -21.41 5.30 -17.76
N LEU A 228 -21.79 6.27 -16.92
CA LEU A 228 -23.18 6.71 -16.80
C LEU A 228 -23.73 7.32 -18.09
N THR A 229 -22.88 7.95 -18.90
CA THR A 229 -23.29 8.55 -20.18
C THR A 229 -23.36 7.56 -21.34
N THR A 230 -22.48 6.54 -21.36
CA THR A 230 -22.37 5.61 -22.50
C THR A 230 -22.86 4.20 -22.17
N ASN A 231 -23.28 3.94 -20.94
CA ASN A 231 -23.52 2.59 -20.41
C ASN A 231 -22.32 1.64 -20.59
N GLY A 232 -21.10 2.20 -20.66
CA GLY A 232 -19.88 1.44 -20.93
C GLY A 232 -19.63 1.11 -22.40
N GLU A 233 -20.45 1.59 -23.34
CA GLU A 233 -20.19 1.47 -24.77
C GLU A 233 -19.05 2.40 -25.20
N GLY A 234 -18.18 1.92 -26.09
CA GLY A 234 -17.03 2.66 -26.62
C GLY A 234 -15.92 2.95 -25.59
N MET A 235 -16.08 2.55 -24.33
CA MET A 235 -15.05 2.70 -23.30
C MET A 235 -13.99 1.61 -23.42
N ARG A 236 -12.72 1.99 -23.21
CA ARG A 236 -11.61 1.03 -23.17
C ARG A 236 -11.78 0.06 -22.00
N PRO A 237 -11.40 -1.22 -22.16
CA PRO A 237 -11.36 -2.17 -21.05
C PRO A 237 -10.50 -1.64 -19.91
N SER A 238 -11.01 -1.72 -18.69
CA SER A 238 -10.28 -1.34 -17.49
C SER A 238 -10.87 -2.02 -16.26
N PHE A 239 -10.08 -2.10 -15.20
CA PHE A 239 -10.51 -2.70 -13.94
C PHE A 239 -11.78 -2.02 -13.38
N VAL A 240 -11.80 -0.68 -13.33
CA VAL A 240 -12.95 0.09 -12.82
C VAL A 240 -14.17 -0.08 -13.71
N LEU A 241 -14.02 -0.15 -15.05
CA LEU A 241 -15.14 -0.42 -15.95
C LEU A 241 -15.77 -1.79 -15.67
N SER A 242 -14.95 -2.83 -15.50
CA SER A 242 -15.43 -4.18 -15.17
C SER A 242 -16.19 -4.20 -13.85
N MET A 243 -15.67 -3.54 -12.81
CA MET A 243 -16.36 -3.40 -11.53
C MET A 243 -17.68 -2.64 -11.63
N LEU A 244 -17.73 -1.56 -12.41
CA LEU A 244 -18.96 -0.79 -12.62
C LEU A 244 -20.02 -1.64 -13.34
N LYS A 245 -19.65 -2.37 -14.39
CA LYS A 245 -20.56 -3.28 -15.09
C LYS A 245 -21.14 -4.35 -14.17
N GLU A 246 -20.29 -4.95 -13.34
CA GLU A 246 -20.72 -5.94 -12.36
C GLU A 246 -21.68 -5.34 -11.32
N LEU A 247 -21.31 -4.19 -10.74
CA LEU A 247 -22.13 -3.51 -9.73
C LEU A 247 -23.52 -3.15 -10.27
N TYR A 248 -23.60 -2.55 -11.46
CA TYR A 248 -24.89 -2.18 -12.04
C TYR A 248 -25.71 -3.39 -12.49
N SER A 249 -25.07 -4.45 -13.00
CA SER A 249 -25.74 -5.73 -13.29
C SER A 249 -26.37 -6.34 -12.03
N GLN A 250 -25.68 -6.30 -10.88
CA GLN A 250 -26.23 -6.76 -9.60
C GLN A 250 -27.39 -5.88 -9.12
N LEU A 251 -27.30 -4.56 -9.30
CA LEU A 251 -28.38 -3.63 -8.95
C LEU A 251 -29.64 -3.85 -9.81
N ASP A 252 -29.46 -4.09 -11.10
CA ASP A 252 -30.57 -4.36 -12.04
C ASP A 252 -31.23 -5.72 -11.76
N GLN A 253 -30.44 -6.73 -11.36
CA GLN A 253 -30.95 -8.05 -10.93
C GLN A 253 -31.58 -8.01 -9.53
N GLY A 254 -31.17 -7.05 -8.68
CA GLY A 254 -31.56 -6.90 -7.29
C GLY A 254 -32.68 -5.88 -7.05
N GLY A 255 -33.51 -5.56 -8.05
CA GLY A 255 -34.65 -4.62 -7.99
C GLY A 255 -35.75 -4.97 -6.97
N GLY A 256 -35.39 -4.97 -5.68
CA GLY A 256 -36.22 -5.39 -4.56
C GLY A 256 -35.57 -5.07 -3.21
N GLY A 257 -35.16 -3.82 -3.02
CA GLY A 257 -34.99 -3.27 -1.67
C GLY A 257 -33.57 -2.81 -1.32
N LEU A 258 -33.38 -1.49 -1.40
CA LEU A 258 -33.14 -0.68 -0.19
C LEU A 258 -33.40 0.78 -0.55
N ALA A 259 -34.64 1.20 -0.32
CA ALA A 259 -34.97 2.59 -0.09
C ALA A 259 -34.65 2.93 1.37
N LYS A 260 -34.05 4.12 1.54
CA LYS A 260 -33.66 4.85 2.77
C LYS A 260 -32.24 4.62 3.27
#